data_AF-A0A9N9K1T7-F1
#
_entry.id   AF-A0A9N9K1T7-F1
#
_cell.length_a   1.000
_cell.length_b   1.000
_cell.length_c   1.000
_cell.angle_alpha   90.00
_cell.angle_beta   90.00
_cell.angle_gamma   90.00
#
_symmetry.space_group_name_H-M   'P 1'
#
loop_
_entity.id
_entity.type
_entity.pdbx_description
1 polymer ?
#
loop_
_entity_poly.entity_id
_entity_poly.type
_entity_poly.pdbx_seq_one_letter_code
_entity_poly.pdbx_strand_id
1 'polypeptide(L)'
;MTWGKFDKRSKQRYIATDEEHDLVPNVDSSYFVHDIYSDDDKLKQIFESNEFQQKTNVRKFNAISLGNLLKYEIPLGRKIPNWNPESTDIPNKIWLNKIWKFILESNVSLEVFLHYPLLEVIRPTKELTFLDSRHPLMELPKDDTHYEELIQILEALGIRFTNHPWDEKLNDYIYKWTPKEVLKSIHYAEQNGKTFDVLNDKSKIKALRNFIVENWNRFSSSDGTI
;
A
#
# COMPACT_ATOMS: atom_id res chain seq x y z
N MET A 1 1.60 28.54 -33.60
CA MET A 1 2.85 28.51 -32.82
C MET A 1 3.33 27.07 -32.75
N THR A 2 4.35 26.71 -33.54
CA THR A 2 4.88 25.34 -33.60
C THR A 2 5.92 25.15 -32.51
N TRP A 3 5.52 24.53 -31.41
CA TRP A 3 6.44 24.08 -30.37
C TRP A 3 7.46 23.11 -30.99
N GLY A 4 8.75 23.40 -30.83
CA GLY A 4 9.82 22.58 -31.38
C GLY A 4 9.69 21.13 -30.95
N LYS A 5 9.94 20.18 -31.86
CA LYS A 5 10.05 18.76 -31.53
C LYS A 5 11.22 18.58 -30.56
N PHE A 6 10.93 18.53 -29.26
CA PHE A 6 11.92 18.11 -28.27
C PHE A 6 12.30 16.66 -28.55
N ASP A 7 13.61 16.38 -28.56
CA ASP A 7 14.19 15.08 -28.89
C ASP A 7 13.51 13.96 -28.07
N LYS A 8 13.09 12.87 -28.73
CA LYS A 8 12.53 11.67 -28.07
C LYS A 8 13.49 11.04 -27.05
N ARG A 9 14.77 11.43 -27.08
CA ARG A 9 15.80 11.03 -26.10
C ARG A 9 15.85 11.92 -24.86
N SER A 10 15.10 13.02 -24.83
CA SER A 10 15.07 13.94 -23.69
C SER A 10 14.40 13.29 -22.47
N LYS A 11 15.02 13.48 -21.31
CA LYS A 11 14.52 13.01 -20.01
C LYS A 11 13.12 13.59 -19.74
N GLN A 12 12.18 12.75 -19.31
CA GLN A 12 10.85 13.19 -18.90
C GLN A 12 10.96 14.12 -17.69
N ARG A 13 10.30 15.29 -17.77
CA ARG A 13 10.24 16.27 -16.68
C ARG A 13 8.83 16.41 -16.14
N TYR A 14 8.71 16.73 -14.86
CA TYR A 14 7.43 16.86 -14.16
C TYR A 14 7.27 18.25 -13.59
N ILE A 15 6.09 18.82 -13.80
CA ILE A 15 5.66 20.03 -13.10
C ILE A 15 5.02 19.56 -11.81
N ALA A 16 5.64 19.90 -10.68
CA ALA A 16 5.28 19.44 -9.36
C ALA A 16 5.19 20.63 -8.41
N THR A 17 4.32 20.57 -7.41
CA THR A 17 4.38 21.47 -6.25
C THR A 17 5.52 21.07 -5.32
N ASP A 18 5.85 21.92 -4.35
CA ASP A 18 6.85 21.58 -3.33
C ASP A 18 6.42 20.35 -2.52
N GLU A 19 5.12 20.20 -2.21
CA GLU A 19 4.61 19.01 -1.51
C GLU A 19 4.73 17.74 -2.35
N GLU A 20 4.56 17.83 -3.67
CA GLU A 20 4.74 16.70 -4.59
C GLU A 20 6.22 16.33 -4.74
N HIS A 21 7.10 17.33 -4.75
CA HIS A 21 8.55 17.12 -4.74
C HIS A 21 9.02 16.42 -3.44
N ASP A 22 8.48 16.81 -2.30
CA ASP A 22 8.76 16.21 -0.98
C ASP A 22 8.38 14.72 -0.88
N LEU A 23 7.57 14.20 -1.80
CA LEU A 23 7.27 12.76 -1.87
C LEU A 23 8.46 11.94 -2.33
N VAL A 24 9.40 12.55 -3.07
CA VAL A 24 10.52 11.87 -3.73
C VAL A 24 11.83 12.66 -3.57
N PRO A 25 12.31 12.86 -2.33
CA PRO A 25 13.39 13.79 -2.03
C PRO A 25 14.77 13.36 -2.56
N ASN A 26 14.98 12.08 -2.89
CA ASN A 26 16.23 11.60 -3.49
C ASN A 26 16.24 11.70 -5.03
N VAL A 27 15.13 12.13 -5.63
CA VAL A 27 15.05 12.36 -7.08
C VAL A 27 15.76 13.67 -7.43
N ASP A 28 16.70 13.57 -8.37
CA ASP A 28 17.44 14.72 -8.88
C ASP A 28 16.51 15.81 -9.47
N SER A 29 16.78 17.07 -9.14
CA SER A 29 15.97 18.23 -9.53
C SER A 29 15.79 18.38 -11.06
N SER A 30 16.66 17.79 -11.87
CA SER A 30 16.49 17.79 -13.34
C SER A 30 15.31 16.94 -13.84
N TYR A 31 14.66 16.17 -12.97
CA TYR A 31 13.35 15.55 -13.24
C TYR A 31 12.18 16.53 -13.09
N PHE A 32 12.39 17.71 -12.51
CA PHE A 32 11.32 18.65 -12.20
C PHE A 32 11.44 19.94 -13.00
N VAL A 33 10.31 20.61 -13.17
CA VAL A 33 10.22 21.99 -13.62
C VAL A 33 9.65 22.80 -12.48
N HIS A 34 10.52 23.51 -11.77
CA HIS A 34 10.14 24.33 -10.63
C HIS A 34 9.40 25.60 -11.07
N ASP A 35 8.61 26.17 -10.17
CA ASP A 35 8.28 27.61 -10.16
C ASP A 35 7.36 28.10 -11.30
N ILE A 36 6.62 27.20 -11.96
CA ILE A 36 5.62 27.60 -12.98
C ILE A 36 4.31 28.03 -12.32
N TYR A 37 3.99 27.44 -11.17
CA TYR A 37 2.69 27.60 -10.52
C TYR A 37 2.56 28.87 -9.67
N SER A 38 3.67 29.57 -9.42
CA SER A 38 3.76 30.72 -8.51
C SER A 38 3.31 32.03 -9.15
N ASP A 39 3.58 32.27 -10.44
CA ASP A 39 3.54 33.66 -10.98
C ASP A 39 2.73 33.90 -12.27
N ASP A 40 2.23 32.88 -12.99
CA ASP A 40 1.48 33.13 -14.25
C ASP A 40 0.42 32.05 -14.59
N ASP A 41 -0.86 32.40 -14.41
CA ASP A 41 -2.02 31.55 -14.73
C ASP A 41 -2.09 31.13 -16.21
N LYS A 42 -1.60 31.96 -17.14
CA LYS A 42 -1.60 31.63 -18.57
C LYS A 42 -0.53 30.60 -18.87
N LEU A 43 0.66 30.72 -18.27
CA LEU A 43 1.69 29.69 -18.39
C LEU A 43 1.18 28.38 -17.79
N LYS A 44 0.61 28.43 -16.59
CA LYS A 44 -0.03 27.26 -15.96
C LYS A 44 -1.01 26.56 -16.89
N GLN A 45 -1.92 27.30 -17.52
CA GLN A 45 -2.88 26.75 -18.49
C GLN A 45 -2.20 26.08 -19.69
N ILE A 46 -1.13 26.68 -20.23
CA ILE A 46 -0.37 26.10 -21.35
C ILE A 46 0.27 24.78 -20.91
N PHE A 47 0.95 24.77 -19.78
CA PHE A 47 1.67 23.61 -19.26
C PHE A 47 0.74 22.46 -18.87
N GLU A 48 -0.44 22.78 -18.35
CA GLU A 48 -1.48 21.80 -18.01
C GLU A 48 -2.26 21.32 -19.25
N SER A 49 -2.19 22.03 -20.38
CA SER A 49 -2.90 21.65 -21.59
C SER A 49 -2.45 20.29 -22.15
N ASN A 50 -3.41 19.48 -22.56
CA ASN A 50 -3.14 18.18 -23.20
C ASN A 50 -2.27 18.34 -24.46
N GLU A 51 -2.48 19.41 -25.24
CA GLU A 51 -1.71 19.67 -26.45
C GLU A 51 -0.21 19.86 -26.14
N PHE A 52 0.11 20.69 -25.14
CA PHE A 52 1.49 20.93 -24.73
C PHE A 52 2.14 19.66 -24.18
N GLN A 53 1.43 18.95 -23.29
CA GLN A 53 1.95 17.72 -22.73
C GLN A 53 2.19 16.68 -23.84
N GLN A 54 1.28 16.47 -24.79
CA GLN A 54 1.51 15.51 -25.89
C GLN A 54 2.67 15.87 -26.82
N LYS A 55 2.96 17.17 -26.99
CA LYS A 55 4.00 17.65 -27.91
C LYS A 55 5.39 17.84 -27.27
N THR A 56 5.49 17.76 -25.94
CA THR A 56 6.74 17.96 -25.20
C THR A 56 7.09 16.76 -24.32
N ASN A 57 8.23 16.83 -23.64
CA ASN A 57 8.66 15.89 -22.60
C ASN A 57 8.33 16.39 -21.18
N VAL A 58 7.42 17.37 -21.04
CA VAL A 58 6.99 17.92 -19.75
C VAL A 58 5.59 17.40 -19.43
N ARG A 59 5.38 16.87 -18.24
CA ARG A 59 4.08 16.34 -17.78
C ARG A 59 3.72 16.92 -16.43
N LYS A 60 2.43 16.97 -16.13
CA LYS A 60 1.99 17.21 -14.75
C LYS A 60 2.40 16.03 -13.86
N PHE A 61 2.85 16.32 -12.64
CA PHE A 61 3.06 15.29 -11.64
C PHE A 61 1.73 14.66 -11.23
N ASN A 62 1.69 13.34 -11.11
CA ASN A 62 0.52 12.54 -10.75
C ASN A 62 0.96 11.18 -10.18
N ALA A 63 0.01 10.31 -9.82
CA ALA A 63 0.34 8.99 -9.26
C ALA A 63 1.15 8.10 -10.22
N ILE A 64 1.01 8.26 -11.55
CA ILE A 64 1.84 7.53 -12.52
C ILE A 64 3.29 8.04 -12.46
N SER A 65 3.51 9.36 -12.40
CA SER A 65 4.88 9.89 -12.24
C SER A 65 5.49 9.51 -10.90
N LEU A 66 4.71 9.55 -9.82
CA LEU A 66 5.16 9.04 -8.51
C LEU A 66 5.61 7.59 -8.62
N GLY A 67 4.81 6.71 -9.21
CA GLY A 67 5.17 5.32 -9.44
C GLY A 67 6.46 5.13 -10.26
N ASN A 68 6.74 6.01 -11.22
CA ASN A 68 7.98 5.96 -12.01
C ASN A 68 9.22 6.43 -11.23
N LEU A 69 9.02 7.29 -10.23
CA LEU A 69 10.06 7.95 -9.46
C LEU A 69 10.35 7.24 -8.12
N LEU A 70 9.38 6.50 -7.57
CA LEU A 70 9.53 5.76 -6.29
C LEU A 70 10.74 4.82 -6.25
N LYS A 71 11.20 4.31 -7.40
CA LYS A 71 12.40 3.46 -7.50
C LYS A 71 13.69 4.13 -7.01
N TYR A 72 13.70 5.47 -6.91
CA TYR A 72 14.82 6.23 -6.36
C TYR A 72 14.76 6.34 -4.83
N GLU A 73 13.58 6.11 -4.24
CA GLU A 73 13.35 6.20 -2.79
C GLU A 73 13.37 4.83 -2.11
N ILE A 74 12.80 3.82 -2.77
CA ILE A 74 12.62 2.48 -2.21
C ILE A 74 12.93 1.40 -3.25
N PRO A 75 13.41 0.22 -2.83
CA PRO A 75 13.76 -0.84 -3.75
C PRO A 75 12.50 -1.41 -4.45
N LEU A 76 12.60 -1.57 -5.76
CA LEU A 76 11.58 -2.25 -6.55
C LEU A 76 11.70 -3.77 -6.40
N GLY A 77 10.57 -4.45 -6.17
CA GLY A 77 10.47 -5.91 -6.14
C GLY A 77 11.11 -6.56 -4.91
N ARG A 78 11.45 -5.79 -3.87
CA ARG A 78 12.02 -6.30 -2.62
C ARG A 78 11.30 -5.69 -1.42
N LYS A 79 11.09 -6.51 -0.39
CA LYS A 79 10.61 -6.06 0.91
C LYS A 79 11.70 -5.30 1.66
N ILE A 80 11.30 -4.48 2.64
CA ILE A 80 12.21 -3.80 3.56
C ILE A 80 12.05 -4.44 4.94
N PRO A 81 12.96 -5.35 5.34
CA PRO A 81 12.90 -5.97 6.67
C PRO A 81 13.33 -4.97 7.76
N ASN A 82 12.89 -5.21 8.99
CA ASN A 82 13.23 -4.39 10.16
C ASN A 82 12.91 -2.90 9.96
N TRP A 83 11.80 -2.62 9.28
CA TRP A 83 11.37 -1.26 8.99
C TRP A 83 11.11 -0.51 10.30
N ASN A 84 11.72 0.67 10.44
CA ASN A 84 11.56 1.53 11.59
C ASN A 84 10.61 2.71 11.24
N PRO A 85 9.35 2.69 11.69
CA PRO A 85 8.39 3.75 11.39
C PRO A 85 8.79 5.12 11.96
N GLU A 86 9.57 5.14 13.05
CA GLU A 86 10.00 6.36 13.76
C GLU A 86 11.37 6.87 13.30
N SER A 87 11.93 6.29 12.23
CA SER A 87 13.20 6.72 11.66
C SER A 87 13.12 8.16 11.12
N THR A 88 14.21 8.92 11.25
CA THR A 88 14.36 10.20 10.55
C THR A 88 14.54 10.01 9.05
N ASP A 89 15.15 8.89 8.66
CA ASP A 89 15.41 8.53 7.26
C ASP A 89 14.20 7.86 6.63
N ILE A 90 13.99 8.09 5.33
CA ILE A 90 12.95 7.43 4.56
C ILE A 90 13.39 6.01 4.14
N PRO A 91 12.43 5.08 4.01
CA PRO A 91 11.01 5.25 4.28
C PRO A 91 10.69 5.21 5.78
N ASN A 92 9.94 6.20 6.27
CA ASN A 92 9.38 6.24 7.62
C ASN A 92 7.86 6.43 7.57
N LYS A 93 7.18 6.39 8.72
CA LYS A 93 5.71 6.42 8.79
C LYS A 93 5.13 7.73 8.24
N ILE A 94 5.77 8.86 8.51
CA ILE A 94 5.30 10.18 8.05
C ILE A 94 5.34 10.23 6.51
N TRP A 95 6.47 9.86 5.92
CA TRP A 95 6.62 9.79 4.46
C TRP A 95 5.64 8.80 3.84
N LEU A 96 5.51 7.60 4.41
CA LEU A 96 4.62 6.57 3.90
C LEU A 96 3.15 7.01 3.92
N ASN A 97 2.71 7.73 4.96
CA ASN A 97 1.37 8.29 5.04
C ASN A 97 1.12 9.34 3.93
N LYS A 98 2.12 10.18 3.60
CA LYS A 98 2.02 11.14 2.49
C LYS A 98 1.88 10.43 1.14
N ILE A 99 2.67 9.37 0.93
CA ILE A 99 2.60 8.53 -0.28
C ILE A 99 1.21 7.92 -0.43
N TRP A 100 0.69 7.28 0.63
CA TRP A 100 -0.65 6.68 0.58
C TRP A 100 -1.75 7.70 0.38
N LYS A 101 -1.69 8.84 1.05
CA LYS A 101 -2.64 9.94 0.82
C LYS A 101 -2.69 10.32 -0.66
N PHE A 102 -1.54 10.55 -1.27
CA PHE A 102 -1.45 10.92 -2.69
C PHE A 102 -1.99 9.82 -3.62
N ILE A 103 -1.68 8.54 -3.33
CA ILE A 103 -2.17 7.39 -4.11
C ILE A 103 -3.69 7.27 -4.01
N LEU A 104 -4.24 7.29 -2.80
CA LEU A 104 -5.67 7.08 -2.54
C LEU A 104 -6.53 8.25 -3.04
N GLU A 105 -6.03 9.47 -3.01
CA GLU A 105 -6.70 10.64 -3.60
C GLU A 105 -6.64 10.65 -5.15
N SER A 106 -5.78 9.83 -5.77
CA SER A 106 -5.67 9.72 -7.22
C SER A 106 -6.65 8.71 -7.84
N ASN A 107 -7.00 8.91 -9.11
CA ASN A 107 -7.81 7.96 -9.89
C ASN A 107 -6.96 6.91 -10.65
N VAL A 108 -5.71 6.69 -10.21
CA VAL A 108 -4.79 5.76 -10.87
C VAL A 108 -4.94 4.36 -10.27
N SER A 109 -4.84 3.34 -11.12
CA SER A 109 -4.83 1.94 -10.68
C SER A 109 -3.67 1.65 -9.75
N LEU A 110 -3.92 0.87 -8.69
CA LEU A 110 -2.88 0.39 -7.77
C LEU A 110 -1.86 -0.54 -8.44
N GLU A 111 -2.13 -1.02 -9.66
CA GLU A 111 -1.20 -1.82 -10.46
C GLU A 111 0.18 -1.15 -10.62
N VAL A 112 0.20 0.19 -10.70
CA VAL A 112 1.43 0.99 -10.80
C VAL A 112 2.34 0.78 -9.58
N PHE A 113 1.77 0.40 -8.43
CA PHE A 113 2.45 0.32 -7.15
C PHE A 113 2.70 -1.11 -6.65
N LEU A 114 2.26 -2.14 -7.38
CA LEU A 114 2.31 -3.55 -6.94
C LEU A 114 3.70 -4.05 -6.57
N HIS A 115 4.74 -3.48 -7.16
CA HIS A 115 6.11 -3.93 -6.92
C HIS A 115 6.86 -3.09 -5.90
N TYR A 116 6.24 -2.07 -5.32
CA TYR A 116 6.85 -1.24 -4.30
C TYR A 116 6.46 -1.72 -2.89
N PRO A 117 7.42 -1.79 -1.94
CA PRO A 117 7.13 -2.13 -0.55
C PRO A 117 6.46 -0.95 0.16
N LEU A 118 5.15 -0.78 -0.02
CA LEU A 118 4.37 0.33 0.55
C LEU A 118 3.41 -0.10 1.66
N LEU A 119 3.10 -1.39 1.78
CA LEU A 119 2.25 -1.88 2.86
C LEU A 119 3.08 -2.21 4.10
N GLU A 120 2.67 -1.66 5.23
CA GLU A 120 3.30 -1.95 6.52
C GLU A 120 2.78 -3.26 7.09
N VAL A 121 3.72 -4.14 7.44
CA VAL A 121 3.47 -5.31 8.28
C VAL A 121 3.96 -4.96 9.68
N ILE A 122 3.06 -5.06 10.65
CA ILE A 122 3.36 -4.78 12.06
C ILE A 122 3.53 -6.06 12.89
N ARG A 123 2.97 -7.17 12.40
CA ARG A 123 3.01 -8.50 13.03
C ARG A 123 3.00 -9.60 11.97
N PRO A 124 3.73 -10.71 12.15
CA PRO A 124 4.65 -10.97 13.26
C PRO A 124 6.00 -10.23 13.15
N THR A 125 6.30 -9.68 11.97
CA THR A 125 7.52 -8.91 11.70
C THR A 125 7.20 -7.43 11.52
N LYS A 126 8.21 -6.58 11.67
CA LYS A 126 8.16 -5.17 11.27
C LYS A 126 8.85 -5.03 9.92
N GLU A 127 8.07 -4.96 8.84
CA GLU A 127 8.58 -4.84 7.47
C GLU A 127 7.67 -3.95 6.62
N LEU A 128 8.21 -3.40 5.53
CA LEU A 128 7.39 -2.96 4.41
C LEU A 128 7.35 -4.05 3.34
N THR A 129 6.14 -4.37 2.90
CA THR A 129 5.83 -5.38 1.87
C THR A 129 5.08 -4.75 0.71
N PHE A 130 5.09 -5.45 -0.42
CA PHE A 130 4.31 -5.09 -1.60
C PHE A 130 2.83 -5.45 -1.44
N LEU A 131 2.00 -4.84 -2.29
CA LEU A 131 0.61 -5.21 -2.51
C LEU A 131 0.56 -6.60 -3.17
N ASP A 132 0.11 -7.63 -2.43
CA ASP A 132 -0.04 -8.99 -2.94
C ASP A 132 -1.44 -9.50 -2.65
N SER A 133 -2.29 -9.54 -3.67
CA SER A 133 -3.67 -10.02 -3.54
C SER A 133 -3.78 -11.53 -3.31
N ARG A 134 -2.69 -12.29 -3.55
CA ARG A 134 -2.63 -13.72 -3.23
C ARG A 134 -2.33 -13.98 -1.76
N HIS A 135 -1.66 -13.04 -1.10
CA HIS A 135 -1.32 -13.11 0.32
C HIS A 135 -1.70 -11.80 1.01
N PRO A 136 -2.99 -11.46 1.04
CA PRO A 136 -3.46 -10.21 1.62
C PRO A 136 -3.10 -10.14 3.09
N LEU A 137 -2.82 -8.92 3.55
CA LEU A 137 -2.62 -8.66 4.96
C LEU A 137 -3.97 -8.64 5.69
N MET A 138 -3.96 -8.88 6.98
CA MET A 138 -5.13 -8.72 7.83
C MET A 138 -5.01 -7.45 8.66
N GLU A 139 -6.08 -6.67 8.77
CA GLU A 139 -6.16 -5.57 9.71
C GLU A 139 -6.01 -6.11 11.14
N LEU A 140 -5.10 -5.52 11.92
CA LEU A 140 -4.96 -5.86 13.32
C LEU A 140 -6.15 -5.26 14.11
N PRO A 141 -6.88 -6.04 14.92
CA PRO A 141 -7.98 -5.51 15.72
C PRO A 141 -7.48 -4.47 16.72
N LYS A 142 -8.26 -3.40 16.93
CA LYS A 142 -7.92 -2.30 17.85
C LYS A 142 -7.84 -2.70 19.32
N ASP A 143 -8.54 -3.76 19.71
CA ASP A 143 -8.49 -4.40 21.03
C ASP A 143 -7.82 -5.76 20.87
N ASP A 144 -6.49 -5.72 20.73
CA ASP A 144 -5.66 -6.90 20.46
C ASP A 144 -5.67 -7.90 21.63
N THR A 145 -5.81 -7.42 22.86
CA THR A 145 -5.73 -8.25 24.08
C THR A 145 -6.78 -9.36 24.13
N HIS A 146 -8.00 -9.10 23.67
CA HIS A 146 -9.07 -10.10 23.64
C HIS A 146 -8.81 -11.22 22.60
N TYR A 147 -8.13 -10.88 21.50
CA TYR A 147 -7.86 -11.79 20.39
C TYR A 147 -6.42 -12.29 20.33
N GLU A 148 -5.58 -11.99 21.32
CA GLU A 148 -4.14 -12.24 21.25
C GLU A 148 -3.78 -13.71 20.96
N GLU A 149 -4.45 -14.66 21.63
CA GLU A 149 -4.24 -16.09 21.36
C GLU A 149 -4.61 -16.45 19.92
N LEU A 150 -5.69 -15.88 19.38
CA LEU A 150 -6.09 -16.09 17.98
C LEU A 150 -5.10 -15.44 17.02
N ILE A 151 -4.64 -14.23 17.31
CA ILE A 151 -3.62 -13.55 16.49
C ILE A 151 -2.35 -14.40 16.43
N GLN A 152 -1.87 -14.96 17.55
CA GLN A 152 -0.72 -15.86 17.57
C GLN A 152 -0.92 -17.15 16.77
N ILE A 153 -2.14 -17.69 16.73
CA ILE A 153 -2.48 -18.81 15.85
C ILE A 153 -2.34 -18.39 14.39
N LEU A 154 -2.94 -17.25 14.02
CA LEU A 154 -2.91 -16.74 12.65
C LEU A 154 -1.48 -16.41 12.20
N GLU A 155 -0.65 -15.81 13.06
CA GLU A 155 0.77 -15.57 12.82
C GLU A 155 1.54 -16.87 12.51
N ALA A 156 1.30 -17.92 13.28
CA ALA A 156 1.92 -19.23 13.06
C ALA A 156 1.46 -19.89 11.75
N LEU A 157 0.23 -19.59 11.30
CA LEU A 157 -0.29 -19.99 9.98
C LEU A 157 0.30 -19.12 8.85
N GLY A 158 1.13 -18.13 9.16
CA GLY A 158 1.78 -17.25 8.19
C GLY A 158 0.94 -16.04 7.78
N ILE A 159 -0.15 -15.77 8.48
CA ILE A 159 -0.97 -14.58 8.27
C ILE A 159 -0.23 -13.38 8.87
N ARG A 160 -0.20 -12.30 8.10
CA ARG A 160 0.52 -11.07 8.44
C ARG A 160 -0.47 -9.95 8.68
N PHE A 161 -0.14 -9.06 9.61
CA PHE A 161 -1.04 -8.01 10.05
C PHE A 161 -0.53 -6.63 9.72
N THR A 162 -1.47 -5.71 9.50
CA THR A 162 -1.24 -4.30 9.26
C THR A 162 -2.13 -3.43 10.16
N ASN A 163 -1.68 -2.23 10.47
CA ASN A 163 -2.51 -1.15 11.03
C ASN A 163 -2.82 -0.08 9.97
N HIS A 164 -2.59 -0.38 8.69
CA HIS A 164 -2.91 0.53 7.62
C HIS A 164 -4.41 0.88 7.67
N PRO A 165 -4.79 2.17 7.60
CA PRO A 165 -6.19 2.57 7.60
C PRO A 165 -6.96 1.88 6.47
N TRP A 166 -8.16 1.40 6.77
CA TRP A 166 -8.97 0.77 5.74
C TRP A 166 -9.36 1.79 4.65
N ASP A 167 -9.22 1.35 3.39
CA ASP A 167 -9.70 2.02 2.19
C ASP A 167 -10.27 0.98 1.23
N GLU A 168 -11.37 1.31 0.54
CA GLU A 168 -12.04 0.39 -0.37
C GLU A 168 -11.14 -0.05 -1.54
N LYS A 169 -10.23 0.82 -2.01
CA LYS A 169 -9.25 0.51 -3.05
C LYS A 169 -8.30 -0.61 -2.63
N LEU A 170 -8.17 -0.88 -1.33
CA LEU A 170 -7.26 -1.86 -0.77
C LEU A 170 -7.92 -3.20 -0.42
N ASN A 171 -9.21 -3.39 -0.72
CA ASN A 171 -9.95 -4.61 -0.34
C ASN A 171 -9.33 -5.92 -0.84
N ASP A 172 -8.63 -5.89 -1.98
CA ASP A 172 -7.95 -7.06 -2.53
C ASP A 172 -6.63 -7.39 -1.82
N TYR A 173 -6.07 -6.43 -1.06
CA TYR A 173 -4.74 -6.52 -0.45
C TYR A 173 -4.77 -6.50 1.08
N ILE A 174 -5.84 -5.97 1.68
CA ILE A 174 -6.02 -5.86 3.12
C ILE A 174 -7.43 -6.37 3.48
N TYR A 175 -7.47 -7.47 4.21
CA TYR A 175 -8.68 -8.02 4.78
C TYR A 175 -9.01 -7.35 6.10
N LYS A 176 -10.25 -6.87 6.22
CA LYS A 176 -10.79 -6.39 7.51
C LYS A 176 -10.80 -7.51 8.54
N TRP A 177 -10.63 -7.14 9.81
CA TRP A 177 -10.85 -8.07 10.92
C TRP A 177 -12.34 -8.39 11.07
N THR A 178 -12.82 -9.33 10.26
CA THR A 178 -14.18 -9.88 10.35
C THR A 178 -14.12 -11.39 10.48
N PRO A 179 -15.12 -12.02 11.11
CA PRO A 179 -15.13 -13.48 11.26
C PRO A 179 -14.98 -14.22 9.92
N LYS A 180 -15.64 -13.72 8.87
CA LYS A 180 -15.57 -14.28 7.52
C LYS A 180 -14.15 -14.25 6.96
N GLU A 181 -13.49 -13.10 6.98
CA GLU A 181 -12.14 -12.96 6.42
C GLU A 181 -11.08 -13.69 7.28
N VAL A 182 -11.28 -13.80 8.59
CA VAL A 182 -10.45 -14.63 9.47
C VAL A 182 -10.52 -16.11 9.06
N LEU A 183 -11.75 -16.66 8.94
CA LEU A 183 -11.92 -18.05 8.51
C LEU A 183 -11.38 -18.29 7.09
N LYS A 184 -11.62 -17.36 6.17
CA LYS A 184 -11.08 -17.41 4.81
C LYS A 184 -9.55 -17.48 4.81
N SER A 185 -8.89 -16.69 5.66
CA SER A 185 -7.43 -16.69 5.79
C SER A 185 -6.90 -17.99 6.38
N ILE A 186 -7.59 -18.55 7.39
CA ILE A 186 -7.26 -19.86 7.96
C ILE A 186 -7.38 -20.96 6.90
N HIS A 187 -8.49 -20.97 6.15
CA HIS A 187 -8.73 -21.95 5.10
C HIS A 187 -7.69 -21.85 3.98
N TYR A 188 -7.32 -20.63 3.58
CA TYR A 188 -6.25 -20.42 2.61
C TYR A 188 -4.90 -20.94 3.12
N ALA A 189 -4.57 -20.72 4.39
CA ALA A 189 -3.33 -21.25 4.97
C ALA A 189 -3.29 -22.79 4.93
N GLU A 190 -4.39 -23.44 5.27
CA GLU A 190 -4.56 -24.90 5.20
C GLU A 190 -4.34 -25.43 3.77
N GLN A 191 -4.99 -24.82 2.77
CA GLN A 191 -4.84 -25.19 1.37
C GLN A 191 -3.39 -25.06 0.85
N ASN A 192 -2.60 -24.17 1.45
CA ASN A 192 -1.19 -23.97 1.13
C ASN A 192 -0.24 -24.82 2.00
N GLY A 193 -0.76 -25.89 2.63
CA GLY A 193 0.05 -26.88 3.34
C GLY A 193 0.57 -26.40 4.70
N LYS A 194 -0.01 -25.33 5.27
CA LYS A 194 0.28 -24.97 6.66
C LYS A 194 -0.37 -25.98 7.59
N THR A 195 0.46 -26.65 8.39
CA THR A 195 -0.03 -27.60 9.38
C THR A 195 -0.55 -26.85 10.60
N PHE A 196 -1.66 -27.32 11.15
CA PHE A 196 -2.21 -26.81 12.40
C PHE A 196 -1.45 -27.34 13.62
N ASP A 197 -0.15 -27.61 13.51
CA ASP A 197 0.67 -28.04 14.64
C ASP A 197 0.68 -26.98 15.76
N VAL A 198 0.43 -25.72 15.41
CA VAL A 198 0.20 -24.63 16.36
C VAL A 198 -1.01 -24.90 17.28
N LEU A 199 -1.98 -25.70 16.85
CA LEU A 199 -3.16 -26.09 17.63
C LEU A 199 -2.88 -27.29 18.56
N ASN A 200 -1.65 -27.78 18.69
CA ASN A 200 -1.34 -28.80 19.70
C ASN A 200 -1.46 -28.26 21.15
N ASP A 201 -1.54 -26.93 21.31
CA ASP A 201 -1.83 -26.27 22.58
C ASP A 201 -3.35 -26.18 22.84
N LYS A 202 -3.79 -26.73 23.98
CA LYS A 202 -5.21 -26.69 24.41
C LYS A 202 -5.76 -25.28 24.54
N SER A 203 -4.94 -24.29 24.93
CA SER A 203 -5.36 -22.88 25.01
C SER A 203 -5.72 -22.34 23.63
N LYS A 204 -4.87 -22.59 22.63
CA LYS A 204 -5.08 -22.16 21.24
C LYS A 204 -6.30 -22.82 20.59
N ILE A 205 -6.52 -24.11 20.84
CA ILE A 205 -7.77 -24.78 20.41
C ILE A 205 -8.99 -24.09 21.02
N LYS A 206 -8.93 -23.76 22.32
CA LYS A 206 -10.02 -23.09 23.02
C LYS A 206 -10.26 -21.69 22.46
N ALA A 207 -9.22 -20.91 22.18
CA ALA A 207 -9.32 -19.59 21.57
C ALA A 207 -10.04 -19.62 20.22
N LEU A 208 -9.59 -20.51 19.32
CA LEU A 208 -10.19 -20.69 18.01
C LEU A 208 -11.65 -21.15 18.12
N ARG A 209 -11.93 -22.11 19.02
CA ARG A 209 -13.30 -22.57 19.28
C ARG A 209 -14.20 -21.45 19.79
N ASN A 210 -13.72 -20.66 20.76
CA ASN A 210 -14.47 -19.54 21.32
C ASN A 210 -14.80 -18.53 20.23
N PHE A 211 -13.81 -18.15 19.41
CA PHE A 211 -14.01 -17.26 18.28
C PHE A 211 -15.10 -17.75 17.33
N ILE A 212 -15.10 -19.05 16.98
CA ILE A 212 -16.12 -19.66 16.12
C ILE A 212 -17.50 -19.61 16.79
N VAL A 213 -17.60 -19.99 18.06
CA VAL A 213 -18.88 -20.03 18.78
C VAL A 213 -19.47 -18.63 18.95
N GLU A 214 -18.65 -17.65 19.35
CA GLU A 214 -19.07 -16.26 19.56
C GLU A 214 -19.55 -15.59 18.26
N ASN A 215 -19.01 -16.01 17.12
CA ASN A 215 -19.35 -15.44 15.82
C ASN A 215 -20.29 -16.34 15.00
N TRP A 216 -20.83 -17.42 15.58
CA TRP A 216 -21.65 -18.42 14.88
C TRP A 216 -22.77 -17.79 14.04
N ASN A 217 -23.54 -16.87 14.65
CA ASN A 217 -24.66 -16.23 13.98
C ASN A 217 -24.22 -15.36 12.79
N ARG A 218 -23.02 -14.76 12.85
CA ARG A 218 -22.46 -13.94 11.77
C ARG A 218 -22.03 -14.77 10.57
N PHE A 219 -21.75 -16.06 10.76
CA PHE A 219 -21.52 -17.00 9.67
C PHE A 219 -22.82 -17.46 9.02
N SER A 220 -23.89 -17.64 9.81
CA SER A 220 -25.18 -18.14 9.32
C SER A 220 -26.08 -17.10 8.64
N SER A 221 -25.82 -15.81 8.84
CA SER A 221 -26.67 -14.72 8.31
C SER A 221 -26.27 -14.23 6.91
N SER A 222 -25.20 -14.78 6.32
CA SER A 222 -24.87 -14.53 4.91
C SER A 222 -25.52 -15.59 4.02
N ASP A 223 -26.60 -15.23 3.33
CA ASP A 223 -27.10 -15.98 2.18
C ASP A 223 -25.95 -16.26 1.20
N GLY A 224 -25.68 -17.55 0.98
CA GLY A 224 -24.73 -18.04 -0.02
C GLY A 224 -23.52 -18.77 0.58
N THR A 225 -23.73 -20.06 0.86
CA THR A 225 -22.80 -21.21 0.77
C THR A 225 -21.30 -20.97 1.00
N ILE A 226 -20.77 -21.66 2.02
CA ILE A 226 -19.37 -22.15 2.05
C ILE A 226 -19.19 -23.12 0.87
#